data_AF-A0A3S5A183-F1
#
_entry.id   AF-A0A3S5A183-F1
#
_cell.length_a   1.000
_cell.length_b   1.000
_cell.length_c   1.000
_cell.angle_alpha   90.00
_cell.angle_beta   90.00
_cell.angle_gamma   90.00
#
_symmetry.space_group_name_H-M   'P 1'
#
loop_
_entity.id
_entity.type
_entity.pdbx_description
1 polymer ?
#
loop_
_entity_poly.entity_id
_entity_poly.type
_entity_poly.pdbx_seq_one_letter_code
_entity_poly.pdbx_strand_id
1 'polypeptide(L)'
;MSNLITISESTVNNTRVPTVNARELHAFLQSKQDFSTWIKKRIMAYAFLDGQDFIRFHKKVEANNAIAVEYHLTLDMAKELAMVERNEKGKQARQYFIECERRAKKPLDLANALEDPLL
;
A
#
# COMPACT_ATOMS: atom_id res chain seq x y z
N MET A 1 5.70 -11.07 -16.04
CA MET A 1 6.49 -10.78 -14.83
C MET A 1 5.58 -10.04 -13.87
N SER A 2 5.41 -10.57 -12.67
CA SER A 2 4.39 -10.13 -11.70
C SER A 2 4.73 -8.73 -11.19
N ASN A 3 4.06 -7.69 -11.72
CA ASN A 3 4.12 -6.32 -11.21
C ASN A 3 3.32 -6.23 -9.89
N LEU A 4 3.77 -6.91 -8.84
CA LEU A 4 3.09 -6.88 -7.54
C LEU A 4 3.50 -5.62 -6.78
N ILE A 5 2.54 -4.99 -6.11
CA ILE A 5 2.79 -3.83 -5.25
C ILE A 5 3.45 -4.33 -3.97
N THR A 6 4.59 -3.76 -3.61
CA THR A 6 5.33 -4.15 -2.41
C THR A 6 4.59 -3.71 -1.15
N ILE A 7 4.39 -4.65 -0.23
CA ILE A 7 3.86 -4.37 1.12
C ILE A 7 5.04 -4.32 2.10
N SER A 8 5.17 -3.22 2.82
CA SER A 8 6.20 -2.98 3.82
C SER A 8 5.58 -2.59 5.16
N GLU A 9 6.33 -2.71 6.26
CA GLU A 9 5.87 -2.17 7.54
C GLU A 9 6.25 -0.70 7.70
N SER A 10 5.31 0.12 8.16
CA SER A 10 5.57 1.48 8.63
C SER A 10 4.94 1.69 10.01
N THR A 11 5.38 2.73 10.72
CA THR A 11 4.72 3.17 11.95
C THR A 11 3.69 4.24 11.62
N VAL A 12 2.42 3.94 11.89
CA VAL A 12 1.28 4.85 11.73
C VAL A 12 0.59 4.94 13.10
N ASN A 13 0.40 6.15 13.62
CA ASN A 13 -0.09 6.40 14.99
C ASN A 13 0.58 5.51 16.07
N ASN A 14 1.92 5.50 16.10
CA ASN A 14 2.73 4.68 17.03
C ASN A 14 2.52 3.16 16.94
N THR A 15 1.83 2.67 15.91
CA THR A 15 1.57 1.24 15.69
C THR A 15 2.25 0.79 14.41
N ARG A 16 2.92 -0.38 14.45
CA ARG A 16 3.46 -1.01 13.23
C ARG A 16 2.31 -1.60 12.43
N VAL A 17 2.12 -1.11 11.21
CA VAL A 17 1.07 -1.57 10.31
C VAL A 17 1.63 -1.84 8.91
N PRO A 18 1.05 -2.80 8.16
CA PRO A 18 1.37 -2.98 6.76
C PRO A 18 0.95 -1.76 5.94
N THR A 19 1.85 -1.32 5.07
CA THR A 19 1.70 -0.15 4.22
C THR A 19 2.21 -0.42 2.80
N VAL A 20 1.82 0.43 1.87
CA VAL A 20 2.31 0.41 0.48
C VAL A 20 2.81 1.79 0.07
N ASN A 21 3.77 1.82 -0.86
CA ASN A 21 4.20 3.07 -1.46
C ASN A 21 3.11 3.62 -2.40
N ALA A 22 2.70 4.87 -2.18
CA ALA A 22 1.61 5.46 -2.96
C ALA A 22 1.94 5.63 -4.46
N ARG A 23 3.20 5.87 -4.82
CA ARG A 23 3.61 5.99 -6.23
C ARG A 23 3.60 4.65 -6.93
N GLU A 24 4.02 3.60 -6.25
CA GLU A 24 3.95 2.24 -6.75
C GLU A 24 2.49 1.83 -7.02
N LEU A 25 1.60 2.11 -6.06
CA LEU A 25 0.16 1.91 -6.24
C LEU A 25 -0.37 2.74 -7.42
N HIS A 26 -0.07 4.04 -7.49
CA HIS A 26 -0.52 4.92 -8.58
C HIS A 26 -0.07 4.42 -9.97
N ALA A 27 1.20 4.02 -10.08
CA ALA A 27 1.77 3.47 -11.32
C ALA A 27 1.09 2.15 -11.69
N PHE A 28 0.86 1.25 -10.72
CA PHE A 28 0.16 -0.01 -10.94
C PHE A 28 -1.28 0.21 -11.41
N LEU A 29 -1.99 1.16 -10.78
CA LEU A 29 -3.37 1.51 -11.10
C LEU A 29 -3.53 2.18 -12.47
N GLN A 30 -2.42 2.60 -13.10
CA GLN A 30 -2.40 3.27 -14.40
C GLN A 30 -3.31 4.50 -14.45
N SER A 31 -3.34 5.26 -13.35
CA SER A 31 -4.13 6.49 -13.31
C SER A 31 -3.53 7.53 -14.26
N LYS A 32 -4.38 8.20 -15.04
CA LYS A 32 -3.96 9.20 -16.04
C LYS A 32 -3.57 10.55 -15.43
N GLN A 33 -3.95 10.79 -14.18
CA GLN A 33 -3.59 12.01 -13.45
C GLN A 33 -2.13 11.93 -13.01
N ASP A 34 -1.44 13.07 -12.97
CA ASP A 34 -0.14 13.13 -12.31
C ASP A 34 -0.29 12.75 -10.83
N PHE A 35 0.74 12.10 -10.28
CA PHE A 35 0.68 11.55 -8.93
C PHE A 35 0.30 12.59 -7.86
N SER A 36 0.87 13.80 -7.94
CA SER A 36 0.68 14.84 -6.92
C SER A 36 -0.76 15.33 -6.89
N THR A 37 -1.36 15.56 -8.06
CA THR A 37 -2.78 15.93 -8.18
C THR A 37 -3.66 14.77 -7.75
N TRP A 38 -3.35 13.56 -8.20
CA TRP A 38 -4.10 12.35 -7.88
C TRP A 38 -4.20 12.12 -6.38
N ILE A 39 -3.07 12.03 -5.67
CA ILE A 39 -3.07 11.67 -4.24
C ILE A 39 -3.77 12.74 -3.40
N LYS A 40 -3.54 14.04 -3.68
CA LYS A 40 -4.21 15.14 -2.97
C LYS A 40 -5.72 15.12 -3.18
N LYS A 41 -6.16 14.88 -4.41
CA LYS A 41 -7.59 14.78 -4.74
C LYS A 41 -8.24 13.60 -4.04
N ARG A 42 -7.57 12.44 -3.98
CA ARG A 42 -8.08 11.26 -3.29
C ARG A 42 -8.14 11.45 -1.77
N ILE A 43 -7.09 12.01 -1.16
CA ILE A 43 -7.09 12.35 0.27
C ILE A 43 -8.28 13.25 0.62
N MET A 44 -8.48 14.32 -0.15
CA MET A 44 -9.57 15.27 0.09
C MET A 44 -10.96 14.66 -0.14
N ALA A 45 -11.15 13.92 -1.24
CA ALA A 45 -12.46 13.39 -1.62
C ALA A 45 -13.00 12.31 -0.67
N TYR A 46 -12.10 11.57 -0.02
CA TYR A 46 -12.45 10.45 0.88
C TYR A 46 -12.12 10.75 2.35
N ALA A 47 -11.74 12.00 2.65
CA ALA A 47 -11.42 12.46 4.01
C ALA A 47 -10.35 11.61 4.73
N PHE A 48 -9.34 11.13 4.01
CA PHE A 48 -8.23 10.38 4.60
C PHE A 48 -7.39 11.28 5.52
N LEU A 49 -6.94 10.72 6.64
CA LEU A 49 -6.28 11.43 7.73
C LEU A 49 -4.78 11.07 7.80
N ASP A 50 -3.94 12.11 7.88
CA ASP A 50 -2.50 11.97 8.10
C ASP A 50 -2.24 11.39 9.50
N GLY A 51 -1.35 10.41 9.59
CA GLY A 51 -1.07 9.67 10.81
C GLY A 51 -2.07 8.54 11.11
N GLN A 52 -3.14 8.37 10.33
CA GLN A 52 -4.10 7.27 10.46
C GLN A 52 -4.18 6.43 9.19
N ASP A 53 -4.52 7.04 8.06
CA ASP A 53 -4.72 6.33 6.80
C ASP A 53 -3.44 6.28 5.97
N PHE A 54 -2.57 7.26 6.17
CA PHE A 54 -1.26 7.36 5.55
C PHE A 54 -0.27 8.11 6.45
N ILE A 55 1.00 8.00 6.12
CA ILE A 55 2.05 8.92 6.56
C ILE A 55 2.68 9.58 5.34
N ARG A 56 3.09 10.83 5.48
CA ARG A 56 3.82 11.57 4.43
C ARG A 56 5.20 11.99 4.89
N PHE A 57 6.14 12.05 3.97
CA PHE A 57 7.51 12.48 4.23
C PHE A 57 8.13 13.17 3.03
N HIS A 58 9.17 13.95 3.29
CA HIS A 58 9.90 14.68 2.26
C HIS A 58 11.10 13.88 1.78
N LYS A 59 11.24 13.72 0.46
CA LYS A 59 12.39 13.07 -0.18
C LYS A 59 13.11 14.09 -1.06
N LYS A 60 14.43 14.22 -0.85
CA LYS A 60 15.28 15.06 -1.71
C LYS A 60 15.50 14.37 -3.05
N VAL A 61 15.31 15.11 -4.15
CA VAL A 61 15.56 14.65 -5.51
C VAL A 61 16.90 15.22 -5.97
N GLU A 62 17.86 14.34 -6.23
CA GLU A 62 19.24 14.73 -6.52
C GLU A 62 19.38 15.54 -7.82
N ALA A 63 18.57 15.23 -8.83
CA ALA A 63 18.71 15.79 -10.17
C ALA A 63 18.48 17.31 -10.27
N ASN A 64 17.68 17.90 -9.36
CA ASN A 64 17.29 19.31 -9.43
C ASN A 64 17.18 19.98 -8.05
N ASN A 65 17.71 19.35 -7.00
CA ASN A 65 17.60 19.80 -5.62
C ASN A 65 16.14 20.05 -5.15
N ALA A 66 15.15 19.46 -5.83
CA ALA A 66 13.75 19.58 -5.45
C ALA A 66 13.41 18.65 -4.29
N ILE A 67 12.37 19.01 -3.54
CA ILE A 67 11.82 18.18 -2.47
C ILE A 67 10.49 17.60 -2.95
N ALA A 68 10.44 16.28 -3.09
CA ALA A 68 9.20 15.54 -3.38
C ALA A 68 8.49 15.17 -2.07
N VAL A 69 7.16 15.17 -2.09
CA VAL A 69 6.34 14.61 -1.01
C VAL A 69 5.98 13.18 -1.38
N GLU A 70 6.35 12.26 -0.51
CA GLU A 70 6.09 10.82 -0.62
C GLU A 70 5.08 10.37 0.43
N TYR A 71 4.39 9.27 0.16
CA TYR A 71 3.33 8.75 1.01
C TYR A 71 3.46 7.23 1.16
N HIS A 72 3.33 6.74 2.39
CA HIS A 72 3.02 5.34 2.66
C HIS A 72 1.57 5.25 3.12
N LEU A 73 0.79 4.41 2.44
CA LEU A 73 -0.63 4.25 2.69
C LEU A 73 -0.86 2.96 3.48
N THR A 74 -1.78 2.97 4.44
CA THR A 74 -2.27 1.74 5.05
C THR A 74 -2.91 0.84 3.98
N LEU A 75 -3.00 -0.46 4.26
CA LEU A 75 -3.68 -1.38 3.35
C LEU A 75 -5.17 -1.04 3.18
N ASP A 76 -5.84 -0.53 4.20
CA ASP A 76 -7.24 -0.11 4.12
C ASP A 76 -7.42 1.04 3.12
N MET A 77 -6.65 2.12 3.26
CA MET A 77 -6.64 3.22 2.29
C MET A 77 -6.28 2.72 0.88
N ALA A 78 -5.26 1.87 0.74
CA ALA A 78 -4.83 1.35 -0.56
C ALA A 78 -5.94 0.52 -1.26
N LYS A 79 -6.68 -0.30 -0.52
CA LYS A 79 -7.84 -1.07 -1.02
C LYS A 79 -8.96 -0.15 -1.48
N GLU A 80 -9.23 0.93 -0.73
CA GLU A 80 -10.24 1.93 -1.12
C GLU A 80 -9.84 2.65 -2.40
N LEU A 81 -8.61 3.13 -2.52
CA LEU A 81 -8.11 3.78 -3.74
C LEU A 81 -8.19 2.83 -4.94
N ALA A 82 -7.80 1.57 -4.77
CA ALA A 82 -7.90 0.56 -5.81
C ALA A 82 -9.35 0.35 -6.29
N MET A 83 -10.33 0.39 -5.39
CA MET A 83 -11.74 0.32 -5.75
C MET A 83 -12.22 1.57 -6.52
N VAL A 84 -11.75 2.75 -6.10
CA VAL A 84 -12.16 4.05 -6.63
C VAL A 84 -11.66 4.31 -8.06
N GLU A 85 -10.53 3.73 -8.46
CA GLU A 85 -10.04 3.86 -9.85
C GLU A 85 -10.96 3.20 -10.88
N ARG A 86 -11.85 2.27 -10.46
CA ARG A 86 -12.88 1.64 -11.30
C ARG A 86 -12.33 1.10 -12.64
N ASN A 87 -11.15 0.51 -12.58
CA ASN A 87 -10.49 -0.09 -13.73
C ASN A 87 -9.97 -1.50 -13.38
N GLU A 88 -9.52 -2.23 -14.40
CA GLU A 88 -9.06 -3.62 -14.24
C GLU A 88 -7.84 -3.72 -13.31
N LYS A 89 -6.96 -2.72 -13.32
CA LYS A 89 -5.83 -2.64 -12.39
C LYS A 89 -6.26 -2.40 -10.95
N GLY A 90 -7.27 -1.57 -10.73
CA GLY A 90 -7.90 -1.37 -9.43
C GLY A 90 -8.46 -2.68 -8.87
N LYS A 91 -9.14 -3.47 -9.70
CA LYS A 91 -9.62 -4.80 -9.29
C LYS A 91 -8.48 -5.73 -8.91
N GLN A 92 -7.42 -5.79 -9.72
CA GLN A 92 -6.24 -6.62 -9.45
C GLN A 92 -5.54 -6.22 -8.15
N ALA A 93 -5.31 -4.93 -7.93
CA ALA A 93 -4.67 -4.42 -6.71
C ALA A 93 -5.51 -4.76 -5.46
N ARG A 94 -6.83 -4.53 -5.52
CA ARG A 94 -7.74 -4.85 -4.40
C ARG A 94 -7.71 -6.34 -4.06
N GLN A 95 -7.79 -7.21 -5.07
CA GLN A 95 -7.74 -8.66 -4.86
C GLN A 95 -6.40 -9.12 -4.28
N TYR A 96 -5.30 -8.53 -4.76
CA TYR A 96 -3.96 -8.79 -4.24
C TYR A 96 -3.85 -8.43 -2.74
N PHE A 97 -4.27 -7.23 -2.34
CA PHE A 97 -4.22 -6.81 -0.94
C PHE A 97 -5.08 -7.70 -0.03
N ILE A 98 -6.29 -8.08 -0.48
CA ILE A 98 -7.15 -8.99 0.27
C ILE A 98 -6.49 -10.37 0.45
N GLU A 99 -5.82 -10.89 -0.58
CA GLU A 99 -5.10 -12.15 -0.50
C GLU A 99 -3.91 -12.07 0.45
N CYS A 100 -3.16 -10.95 0.44
CA CYS A 100 -2.07 -10.72 1.39
C CYS A 100 -2.57 -10.71 2.84
N GLU A 101 -3.67 -9.99 3.13
CA GLU A 101 -4.29 -9.97 4.46
C GLU A 101 -4.79 -11.35 4.89
N ARG A 102 -5.38 -12.11 3.95
CA ARG A 102 -5.83 -13.48 4.21
C ARG A 102 -4.66 -14.37 4.59
N ARG A 103 -3.55 -14.30 3.86
CA ARG A 103 -2.35 -15.09 4.15
C ARG A 103 -1.73 -14.73 5.49
N ALA A 104 -1.66 -13.44 5.82
CA ALA A 104 -1.13 -12.97 7.09
C ALA A 104 -2.01 -13.37 8.29
N LYS A 105 -3.33 -13.50 8.11
CA LYS A 105 -4.28 -13.93 9.14
C LYS A 105 -4.43 -15.45 9.27
N LYS A 106 -3.90 -16.24 8.34
CA LYS A 106 -3.94 -17.70 8.48
C LYS A 106 -3.13 -18.07 9.73
N PRO A 107 -3.71 -18.85 10.66
CA PRO A 107 -2.94 -19.43 11.75
C PRO A 107 -1.74 -20.15 11.16
N LEU A 108 -0.55 -19.91 11.70
CA LEU A 108 0.59 -20.74 11.40
C LEU A 108 0.18 -22.17 11.74
N ASP A 109 0.16 -23.06 10.75
CA ASP A 109 -0.20 -24.45 10.96
C ASP A 109 0.97 -25.15 11.67
N LEU A 110 1.10 -24.84 12.96
CA LEU A 110 2.15 -25.35 13.85
C LEU A 110 2.05 -26.88 13.99
N ALA A 111 0.89 -27.48 13.69
CA ALA A 111 0.72 -28.93 13.69
C ALA A 111 1.56 -29.61 12.60
N ASN A 112 1.67 -29.01 11.41
CA ASN A 112 2.49 -29.54 10.32
C ASN A 112 4.00 -29.24 10.47
N ALA A 113 4.39 -28.27 11.31
CA ALA A 113 5.79 -27.89 11.51
C ALA A 113 6.51 -28.73 12.58
N LEU A 114 5.76 -29.46 13.42
CA LEU A 114 6.29 -30.30 14.50
C LEU A 114 6.23 -31.81 14.16
N GLU A 115 5.76 -32.17 12.97
CA GLU A 115 5.67 -33.56 12.48
C GLU A 115 6.92 -34.04 11.72
N ASP A 116 8.07 -33.38 11.86
CA ASP A 116 9.36 -34.00 11.50
C ASP A 116 10.23 -34.25 12.74
N PRO A 117 10.06 -35.40 13.43
CA PRO A 117 10.91 -35.78 14.55
C PRO A 117 12.23 -36.45 14.13
N LEU A 118 12.61 -36.51 12.84
CA LEU A 118 13.77 -37.32 12.41
C LEU A 118 14.63 -36.70 11.28
N LEU A 119 15.34 -35.61 11.62
CA LEU A 119 16.75 -35.45 11.26
C LEU A 119 17.60 -35.30 12.52
#